data_AF-A0A957WKG5-F1
#
_entry.id   AF-A0A957WKG5-F1
#
_cell.length_a   1.000
_cell.length_b   1.000
_cell.length_c   1.000
_cell.angle_alpha   90.00
_cell.angle_beta   90.00
_cell.angle_gamma   90.00
#
_symmetry.space_group_name_H-M   'P 1'
#
loop_
_entity.id
_entity.type
_entity.pdbx_description
1 polymer ?
#
loop_
_entity_poly.entity_id
_entity_poly.type
_entity_poly.pdbx_seq_one_letter_code
_entity_poly.pdbx_strand_id
1 'polypeptide(L)'
;MSTKLSTLLIPIACLLIGLACAGTETAPADPPVDTPTALPVSTATLPPNSHPTPPPEASTTPLPELSPTQPAEEVEPPPSDPGPDQPDDNLDAATVARVVDGDTIELTDGRRVRYIGINTPERGQPYYTEASEANRQLVDGRQVQLEFDQDTFDQYGRTLAYIWVDGVMANREIVARGYANTFTVPPNVKYDEAFRQAERDAREAGRGLWAGSSAPLKITDLQADAPGSDRDNPNGEWVEIANQGGEPVNLAGYTLKDEANHIYTFGNFNVNSGVAFRLHSGQGQNTDTELYWGLVGESVWNNDSDAAFLRDQDGALVDMYAY
;
A
#
# COMPACT_ATOMS: atom_id res chain seq x y z
N MET A 1 1.00 -32.25 -47.20
CA MET A 1 1.06 -31.58 -48.52
C MET A 1 0.48 -30.18 -48.34
N SER A 2 1.25 -29.15 -48.72
CA SER A 2 1.02 -27.70 -48.47
C SER A 2 1.04 -27.31 -46.99
N THR A 3 1.69 -26.23 -46.55
CA THR A 3 1.76 -24.88 -47.17
C THR A 3 3.08 -24.17 -46.85
N LYS A 4 3.42 -23.21 -47.70
CA LYS A 4 4.72 -22.55 -47.94
C LYS A 4 5.14 -21.55 -46.87
N LEU A 5 6.46 -21.49 -46.61
CA LEU A 5 7.18 -20.33 -46.08
C LEU A 5 7.13 -19.18 -47.11
N SER A 6 6.89 -17.95 -46.65
CA SER A 6 7.14 -16.74 -47.43
C SER A 6 7.86 -15.71 -46.55
N THR A 7 9.13 -15.53 -46.85
CA THR A 7 10.04 -14.50 -46.36
C THR A 7 9.62 -13.14 -46.91
N LEU A 8 9.53 -12.10 -46.07
CA LEU A 8 9.37 -10.73 -46.55
C LEU A 8 10.59 -9.89 -46.16
N LEU A 9 11.20 -9.29 -47.20
CA LEU A 9 12.38 -8.44 -47.17
C LEU A 9 12.08 -7.06 -46.55
N ILE A 10 13.08 -6.55 -45.85
CA ILE A 10 13.28 -5.15 -45.45
C ILE A 10 13.79 -4.35 -46.66
N PRO A 11 13.26 -3.14 -46.96
CA PRO A 11 13.98 -2.17 -47.76
C PRO A 11 14.65 -1.10 -46.88
N ILE A 12 15.97 -1.03 -47.03
CA ILE A 12 16.84 0.09 -46.64
C ILE A 12 16.60 1.23 -47.64
N ALA A 13 16.36 2.44 -47.15
CA ALA A 13 16.48 3.66 -47.94
C ALA A 13 17.39 4.66 -47.20
N CYS A 14 18.62 4.77 -47.70
CA CYS A 14 19.49 5.92 -47.48
C CYS A 14 18.98 7.11 -48.28
N LEU A 15 18.91 8.30 -47.66
CA LEU A 15 19.01 9.56 -48.39
C LEU A 15 19.85 10.56 -47.58
N LEU A 16 21.01 10.88 -48.15
CA LEU A 16 21.88 11.99 -47.77
C LEU A 16 21.35 13.30 -48.38
N ILE A 17 21.75 14.42 -47.75
CA ILE A 17 22.15 15.73 -48.31
C ILE A 17 21.47 16.87 -47.52
N GLY A 18 22.27 17.83 -47.04
CA GLY A 18 21.74 19.17 -46.75
C GLY A 18 22.52 20.00 -45.72
N LEU A 19 23.72 20.44 -46.08
CA LEU A 19 24.48 21.50 -45.43
C LEU A 19 23.75 22.86 -45.59
N ALA A 20 23.64 23.70 -44.53
CA ALA A 20 23.92 25.16 -44.58
C ALA A 20 23.37 25.99 -43.39
N CYS A 21 24.22 26.94 -42.99
CA CYS A 21 23.97 28.28 -42.47
C CYS A 21 23.58 28.51 -40.99
N ALA A 22 24.55 29.08 -40.28
CA ALA A 22 24.39 29.89 -39.09
C ALA A 22 23.48 31.10 -39.35
N GLY A 23 22.54 31.33 -38.44
CA GLY A 23 21.77 32.55 -38.29
C GLY A 23 21.68 32.88 -36.81
N THR A 24 22.33 33.97 -36.40
CA THR A 24 22.19 34.58 -35.08
C THR A 24 20.84 35.28 -35.02
N GLU A 25 19.87 34.68 -34.35
CA GLU A 25 18.57 35.30 -34.08
C GLU A 25 18.54 35.77 -32.62
N THR A 26 18.59 37.08 -32.45
CA THR A 26 18.45 37.80 -31.19
C THR A 26 17.06 37.58 -30.61
N ALA A 27 16.99 37.02 -29.40
CA ALA A 27 15.76 36.90 -28.63
C ALA A 27 15.17 38.30 -28.32
N PRO A 28 13.84 38.47 -28.40
CA PRO A 28 13.18 39.70 -27.96
C PRO A 28 13.22 39.84 -26.43
N ALA A 29 13.36 41.08 -25.97
CA ALA A 29 13.42 41.45 -24.56
C ALA A 29 12.14 41.08 -23.78
N ASP A 30 12.31 40.54 -22.58
CA ASP A 30 11.24 40.27 -21.63
C ASP A 30 10.52 41.57 -21.20
N PRO A 31 9.17 41.58 -21.10
CA PRO A 31 8.43 42.69 -20.50
C PRO A 31 8.69 42.77 -18.99
N PRO A 32 8.49 43.95 -18.37
CA PRO A 32 8.83 44.19 -16.97
C PRO A 32 8.01 43.32 -16.01
N VAL A 33 8.69 42.73 -15.02
CA VAL A 33 8.12 41.98 -13.90
C VAL A 33 7.34 42.92 -13.00
N ASP A 34 6.00 42.79 -13.01
CA ASP A 34 5.13 43.42 -12.02
C ASP A 34 5.41 42.82 -10.64
N THR A 35 5.70 43.71 -9.69
CA THR A 35 5.96 43.39 -8.29
C THR A 35 4.65 43.01 -7.58
N PRO A 36 4.53 41.86 -6.91
CA PRO A 36 3.33 41.57 -6.14
C PRO A 36 3.25 42.51 -4.93
N THR A 37 2.21 43.34 -4.95
CA THR A 37 1.79 44.21 -3.85
C THR A 37 1.35 43.36 -2.66
N ALA A 38 1.86 43.69 -1.47
CA ALA A 38 1.55 43.01 -0.22
C ALA A 38 0.05 43.01 0.10
N LEU A 39 -0.49 41.84 0.47
CA LEU A 39 -1.84 41.67 1.00
C LEU A 39 -1.95 42.31 2.41
N PRO A 40 -3.08 42.94 2.76
CA PRO A 40 -3.30 43.46 4.11
C PRO A 40 -3.56 42.33 5.12
N VAL A 41 -2.82 42.37 6.23
CA VAL A 41 -3.04 41.55 7.42
C VAL A 41 -4.38 41.94 8.06
N SER A 42 -5.34 41.01 8.03
CA SER A 42 -6.58 41.15 8.79
C SER A 42 -6.47 40.41 10.12
N THR A 43 -6.31 41.18 11.19
CA THR A 43 -6.37 40.72 12.58
C THR A 43 -7.83 40.46 12.98
N ALA A 44 -8.20 39.19 13.14
CA ALA A 44 -9.45 38.79 13.80
C ALA A 44 -9.17 38.39 15.25
N THR A 45 -9.73 39.17 16.16
CA THR A 45 -9.68 39.05 17.61
C THR A 45 -10.48 37.83 18.11
N LEU A 46 -9.86 37.00 18.96
CA LEU A 46 -10.51 35.89 19.67
C LEU A 46 -11.46 36.41 20.77
N PRO A 47 -12.64 35.80 20.98
CA PRO A 47 -13.50 36.09 22.14
C PRO A 47 -12.98 35.43 23.44
N PRO A 48 -13.28 35.98 24.62
CA PRO A 48 -12.71 35.53 25.90
C PRO A 48 -13.49 34.37 26.56
N ASN A 49 -12.71 33.49 27.20
CA ASN A 49 -12.98 32.59 28.34
C ASN A 49 -14.43 32.22 28.72
N SER A 50 -14.72 30.92 28.62
CA SER A 50 -15.72 30.21 29.43
C SER A 50 -15.00 29.34 30.46
N HIS A 51 -15.18 29.64 31.76
CA HIS A 51 -14.75 28.77 32.87
C HIS A 51 -15.66 27.53 32.99
N PRO A 52 -15.16 26.43 33.58
CA PRO A 52 -15.83 25.13 33.58
C PRO A 52 -16.89 24.99 34.68
N THR A 53 -17.97 24.29 34.34
CA THR A 53 -19.03 23.85 35.26
C THR A 53 -18.55 22.65 36.09
N PRO A 54 -18.80 22.60 37.42
CA PRO A 54 -18.48 21.41 38.23
C PRO A 54 -19.43 20.24 37.93
N PRO A 55 -18.99 18.98 38.16
CA PRO A 55 -19.82 17.79 37.93
C PRO A 55 -20.92 17.64 38.98
N PRO A 56 -22.10 17.08 38.63
CA PRO A 56 -23.13 16.77 39.60
C PRO A 56 -22.75 15.57 40.48
N GLU A 57 -23.10 15.68 41.75
CA GLU A 57 -22.82 14.73 42.83
C GLU A 57 -23.41 13.33 42.59
N ALA A 58 -22.68 12.31 43.03
CA ALA A 58 -23.08 10.91 43.01
C ALA A 58 -24.31 10.65 43.88
N SER A 59 -25.38 10.13 43.27
CA SER A 59 -26.57 9.64 43.97
C SER A 59 -26.42 8.15 44.25
N THR A 60 -26.29 7.78 45.52
CA THR A 60 -26.26 6.39 46.00
C THR A 60 -27.68 5.87 46.19
N THR A 61 -28.16 5.05 45.25
CA THR A 61 -29.37 4.24 45.41
C THR A 61 -28.97 2.84 45.93
N PRO A 62 -29.60 2.28 46.97
CA PRO A 62 -29.30 0.92 47.40
C PRO A 62 -29.86 -0.11 46.41
N LEU A 63 -29.08 -1.16 46.12
CA LEU A 63 -29.55 -2.33 45.36
C LEU A 63 -30.69 -3.06 46.11
N PRO A 64 -31.71 -3.57 45.40
CA PRO A 64 -32.67 -4.49 45.99
C PRO A 64 -32.04 -5.88 46.17
N GLU A 65 -32.36 -6.49 47.30
CA GLU A 65 -31.92 -7.81 47.74
C GLU A 65 -32.60 -8.92 46.91
N LEU A 66 -31.80 -9.75 46.23
CA LEU A 66 -32.28 -10.86 45.40
C LEU A 66 -32.65 -12.07 46.26
N SER A 67 -33.91 -12.50 46.20
CA SER A 67 -34.35 -13.81 46.70
C SER A 67 -34.16 -14.90 45.63
N PRO A 68 -33.91 -16.17 46.03
CA PRO A 68 -33.46 -17.21 45.12
C PRO A 68 -34.62 -17.99 44.48
N THR A 69 -34.38 -18.53 43.28
CA THR A 69 -34.70 -19.92 42.86
C THR A 69 -35.11 -19.97 41.38
N GLN A 70 -34.29 -20.62 40.55
CA GLN A 70 -34.66 -21.86 39.84
C GLN A 70 -33.38 -22.52 39.29
N PRO A 71 -33.18 -23.84 39.41
CA PRO A 71 -32.08 -24.52 38.73
C PRO A 71 -32.27 -24.37 37.23
N ALA A 72 -31.31 -23.75 36.55
CA ALA A 72 -31.25 -23.73 35.11
C ALA A 72 -31.04 -25.17 34.61
N GLU A 73 -31.86 -25.59 33.63
CA GLU A 73 -31.50 -26.69 32.76
C GLU A 73 -30.12 -26.40 32.16
N GLU A 74 -29.24 -27.39 32.19
CA GLU A 74 -27.91 -27.36 31.58
C GLU A 74 -28.08 -27.32 30.06
N VAL A 75 -28.27 -26.12 29.52
CA VAL A 75 -28.09 -25.83 28.10
C VAL A 75 -26.61 -26.01 27.83
N GLU A 76 -26.24 -27.06 27.10
CA GLU A 76 -24.87 -27.23 26.62
C GLU A 76 -24.43 -25.91 25.97
N PRO A 77 -23.24 -25.37 26.32
CA PRO A 77 -22.79 -24.12 25.76
C PRO A 77 -22.75 -24.25 24.22
N PRO A 78 -23.13 -23.19 23.48
CA PRO A 78 -22.91 -23.18 22.03
C PRO A 78 -21.44 -23.53 21.75
N PRO A 79 -21.14 -24.23 20.64
CA PRO A 79 -19.76 -24.59 20.30
C PRO A 79 -18.92 -23.32 20.41
N SER A 80 -17.87 -23.40 21.24
CA SER A 80 -16.94 -22.31 21.48
C SER A 80 -16.38 -21.86 20.14
N ASP A 81 -16.78 -20.67 19.71
CA ASP A 81 -16.14 -19.95 18.61
C ASP A 81 -14.63 -20.04 18.84
N PRO A 82 -13.87 -20.77 17.98
CA PRO A 82 -12.43 -20.82 18.12
C PRO A 82 -11.96 -19.36 18.06
N GLY A 83 -11.35 -18.87 19.14
CA GLY A 83 -10.90 -17.49 19.21
C GLY A 83 -10.02 -17.12 18.00
N PRO A 84 -9.71 -15.84 17.77
CA PRO A 84 -9.11 -15.33 16.52
C PRO A 84 -7.76 -15.95 16.13
N ASP A 85 -7.20 -16.84 16.95
CA ASP A 85 -5.93 -17.53 16.72
C ASP A 85 -6.08 -19.07 16.61
N GLN A 86 -7.30 -19.61 16.43
CA GLN A 86 -7.53 -21.04 16.26
C GLN A 86 -8.24 -21.33 14.92
N PRO A 87 -7.85 -22.39 14.21
CA PRO A 87 -8.52 -22.80 12.98
C PRO A 87 -9.89 -23.45 13.26
N ASP A 88 -10.73 -23.52 12.24
CA ASP A 88 -11.91 -24.38 12.23
C ASP A 88 -11.55 -25.87 12.35
N ASP A 89 -12.51 -26.68 12.80
CA ASP A 89 -12.33 -28.13 12.96
C ASP A 89 -12.17 -28.88 11.63
N ASN A 90 -12.63 -28.30 10.51
CA ASN A 90 -12.69 -28.96 9.20
C ASN A 90 -11.66 -28.39 8.21
N LEU A 91 -10.38 -28.67 8.47
CA LEU A 91 -9.28 -28.25 7.61
C LEU A 91 -8.99 -29.26 6.50
N ASP A 92 -8.69 -28.75 5.30
CA ASP A 92 -8.27 -29.59 4.18
C ASP A 92 -6.76 -29.80 4.19
N ALA A 93 -6.32 -31.03 4.45
CA ALA A 93 -4.90 -31.37 4.55
C ALA A 93 -4.28 -31.60 3.15
N ALA A 94 -3.16 -30.92 2.88
CA ALA A 94 -2.43 -31.05 1.63
C ALA A 94 -0.91 -31.01 1.85
N THR A 95 -0.14 -31.38 0.83
CA THR A 95 1.33 -31.26 0.84
C THR A 95 1.77 -30.17 -0.12
N VAL A 96 2.65 -29.28 0.34
CA VAL A 96 3.24 -28.25 -0.51
C VAL A 96 4.27 -28.86 -1.44
N ALA A 97 4.07 -28.70 -2.75
CA ALA A 97 5.03 -29.12 -3.76
C ALA A 97 6.15 -28.09 -3.93
N ARG A 98 5.80 -26.80 -3.91
CA ARG A 98 6.74 -25.68 -3.96
C ARG A 98 6.11 -24.36 -3.53
N VAL A 99 6.94 -23.46 -3.04
CA VAL A 99 6.59 -22.04 -2.88
C VAL A 99 6.79 -21.27 -4.19
N VAL A 100 5.78 -20.52 -4.62
CA VAL A 100 5.81 -19.70 -5.83
C VAL A 100 6.41 -18.32 -5.53
N ASP A 101 5.92 -17.68 -4.47
CA ASP A 101 6.33 -16.36 -3.96
C ASP A 101 5.90 -16.22 -2.48
N GLY A 102 5.91 -15.00 -1.94
CA GLY A 102 5.65 -14.74 -0.53
C GLY A 102 4.24 -15.08 -0.06
N ASP A 103 3.25 -15.17 -0.94
CA ASP A 103 1.84 -15.42 -0.58
C ASP A 103 1.14 -16.45 -1.47
N THR A 104 1.91 -17.17 -2.29
CA THR A 104 1.39 -18.20 -3.20
C THR A 104 2.21 -19.48 -3.13
N ILE A 105 1.51 -20.62 -3.04
CA ILE A 105 2.09 -21.97 -3.09
C ILE A 105 1.44 -22.83 -4.17
N GLU A 106 2.12 -23.89 -4.56
CA GLU A 106 1.56 -24.98 -5.36
C GLU A 106 1.59 -26.27 -4.53
N LEU A 107 0.47 -26.99 -4.51
CA LEU A 107 0.31 -28.25 -3.79
C LEU A 107 0.64 -29.44 -4.70
N THR A 108 0.91 -30.60 -4.11
CA THR A 108 1.21 -31.83 -4.87
C THR A 108 0.03 -32.36 -5.69
N ASP A 109 -1.19 -31.92 -5.38
CA ASP A 109 -2.41 -32.24 -6.15
C ASP A 109 -2.65 -31.27 -7.33
N GLY A 110 -1.75 -30.31 -7.55
CA GLY A 110 -1.78 -29.35 -8.65
C GLY A 110 -2.54 -28.07 -8.35
N ARG A 111 -3.16 -27.92 -7.17
CA ARG A 111 -3.80 -26.66 -6.78
C ARG A 111 -2.76 -25.57 -6.56
N ARG A 112 -3.04 -24.38 -7.07
CA ARG A 112 -2.31 -23.15 -6.74
C ARG A 112 -3.12 -22.37 -5.71
N VAL A 113 -2.52 -22.11 -4.56
CA VAL A 113 -3.20 -21.49 -3.41
C VAL A 113 -2.65 -20.08 -3.20
N ARG A 114 -3.54 -19.08 -3.16
CA ARG A 114 -3.26 -17.69 -2.80
C ARG A 114 -3.70 -17.45 -1.37
N TYR A 115 -2.82 -16.86 -0.57
CA TYR A 115 -3.05 -16.67 0.86
C TYR A 115 -4.08 -15.56 1.05
N ILE A 116 -5.11 -15.81 1.86
CA ILE A 116 -6.13 -14.79 2.16
C ILE A 116 -5.54 -13.71 3.09
N GLY A 117 -5.96 -12.46 2.89
CA GLY A 117 -5.76 -11.35 3.84
C GLY A 117 -4.39 -10.69 3.83
N ILE A 118 -3.47 -11.14 2.97
CA ILE A 118 -2.10 -10.62 2.91
C ILE A 118 -1.67 -10.34 1.47
N ASN A 119 -0.74 -9.41 1.29
CA ASN A 119 -0.11 -9.12 0.01
C ASN A 119 1.39 -8.93 0.19
N THR A 120 2.18 -9.75 -0.50
CA THR A 120 3.63 -9.67 -0.48
C THR A 120 4.16 -8.84 -1.66
N PRO A 121 5.38 -8.29 -1.57
CA PRO A 121 5.99 -7.59 -2.70
C PRO A 121 6.04 -8.49 -3.93
N GLU A 122 5.84 -7.93 -5.12
CA GLU A 122 5.93 -8.68 -6.37
C GLU A 122 7.38 -8.86 -6.83
N ARG A 123 7.61 -9.77 -7.79
CA ARG A 123 8.96 -10.02 -8.34
C ARG A 123 9.60 -8.72 -8.83
N GLY A 124 10.80 -8.43 -8.31
CA GLY A 124 11.57 -7.24 -8.66
C GLY A 124 11.32 -6.05 -7.74
N GLN A 125 10.33 -6.13 -6.83
CA GLN A 125 10.15 -5.17 -5.75
C GLN A 125 11.10 -5.49 -4.58
N PRO A 126 11.50 -4.48 -3.79
CA PRO A 126 12.19 -4.69 -2.52
C PRO A 126 11.45 -5.68 -1.61
N TYR A 127 12.20 -6.49 -0.86
CA TYR A 127 11.67 -7.53 0.04
C TYR A 127 10.95 -8.72 -0.61
N TYR A 128 10.86 -8.80 -1.95
CA TYR A 128 10.30 -9.98 -2.66
C TYR A 128 10.98 -11.30 -2.27
N THR A 129 12.32 -11.29 -2.26
CA THR A 129 13.11 -12.50 -2.04
C THR A 129 12.98 -12.96 -0.59
N GLU A 130 13.01 -12.01 0.33
CA GLU A 130 12.87 -12.19 1.77
C GLU A 130 11.47 -12.72 2.11
N ALA A 131 10.42 -12.15 1.52
CA ALA A 131 9.05 -12.64 1.67
C ALA A 131 8.90 -14.08 1.15
N SER A 132 9.43 -14.36 -0.04
CA SER A 132 9.40 -15.70 -0.64
C SER A 132 10.17 -16.73 0.21
N GLU A 133 11.30 -16.33 0.78
CA GLU A 133 12.11 -17.19 1.65
C GLU A 133 11.46 -17.39 3.03
N ALA A 134 10.83 -16.36 3.60
CA ALA A 134 10.06 -16.49 4.82
C ALA A 134 8.91 -17.49 4.64
N ASN A 135 8.19 -17.43 3.51
CA ASN A 135 7.17 -18.42 3.19
C ASN A 135 7.77 -19.82 3.02
N ARG A 136 8.88 -19.95 2.27
CA ARG A 136 9.59 -21.23 2.08
C ARG A 136 9.97 -21.90 3.40
N GLN A 137 10.51 -21.14 4.34
CA GLN A 137 10.87 -21.64 5.67
C GLN A 137 9.66 -22.17 6.46
N LEU A 138 8.47 -21.61 6.22
CA LEU A 138 7.26 -22.02 6.91
C LEU A 138 6.66 -23.30 6.32
N VAL A 139 6.60 -23.43 5.00
CA VAL A 139 5.71 -24.41 4.35
C VAL A 139 6.35 -25.33 3.30
N ASP A 140 7.57 -25.06 2.82
CA ASP A 140 8.11 -25.78 1.66
C ASP A 140 8.33 -27.27 1.93
N GLY A 141 7.73 -28.12 1.09
CA GLY A 141 7.76 -29.58 1.24
C GLY A 141 6.99 -30.12 2.45
N ARG A 142 6.24 -29.28 3.18
CA ARG A 142 5.53 -29.67 4.41
C ARG A 142 4.08 -30.04 4.14
N GLN A 143 3.50 -30.78 5.07
CA GLN A 143 2.05 -30.93 5.16
C GLN A 143 1.47 -29.67 5.78
N VAL A 144 0.45 -29.11 5.15
CA VAL A 144 -0.29 -27.93 5.59
C VAL A 144 -1.77 -28.26 5.67
N GLN A 145 -2.47 -27.45 6.43
CA GLN A 145 -3.92 -27.47 6.58
C GLN A 145 -4.47 -26.18 5.97
N LEU A 146 -5.31 -26.31 4.96
CA LEU A 146 -6.00 -25.20 4.31
C LEU A 146 -7.30 -24.95 5.06
N GLU A 147 -7.46 -23.73 5.53
CA GLU A 147 -8.72 -23.23 6.05
C GLU A 147 -9.34 -22.28 5.02
N PHE A 148 -10.59 -22.58 4.66
CA PHE A 148 -11.34 -21.76 3.72
C PHE A 148 -12.16 -20.71 4.47
N ASP A 149 -12.40 -19.59 3.80
CA ASP A 149 -13.40 -18.61 4.22
C ASP A 149 -14.61 -18.71 3.26
N GLN A 150 -15.47 -17.69 3.25
CA GLN A 150 -16.71 -17.67 2.47
C GLN A 150 -16.49 -17.98 0.98
N ASP A 151 -15.52 -17.33 0.34
CA ASP A 151 -15.12 -17.60 -1.05
C ASP A 151 -13.84 -18.45 -1.09
N THR A 152 -13.92 -19.55 -1.84
CA THR A 152 -12.84 -20.55 -1.95
C THR A 152 -11.93 -20.35 -3.17
N PHE A 153 -12.34 -19.51 -4.11
CA PHE A 153 -11.59 -19.24 -5.34
C PHE A 153 -11.59 -17.75 -5.68
N ASP A 154 -10.49 -17.27 -6.26
CA ASP A 154 -10.47 -15.95 -6.87
C ASP A 154 -10.91 -15.98 -8.35
N GLN A 155 -11.00 -14.80 -8.96
CA GLN A 155 -11.36 -14.63 -10.37
C GLN A 155 -10.42 -15.33 -11.38
N TYR A 156 -9.22 -15.72 -10.94
CA TYR A 156 -8.22 -16.42 -11.76
C TYR A 156 -8.27 -17.95 -11.56
N GLY A 157 -9.18 -18.44 -10.70
CA GLY A 157 -9.33 -19.85 -10.37
C GLY A 157 -8.27 -20.37 -9.40
N ARG A 158 -7.53 -19.50 -8.69
CA ARG A 158 -6.65 -19.93 -7.60
C ARG A 158 -7.49 -20.26 -6.38
N THR A 159 -7.09 -21.27 -5.62
CA THR A 159 -7.70 -21.57 -4.33
C THR A 159 -7.31 -20.47 -3.33
N LEU A 160 -8.28 -19.97 -2.57
CA LEU A 160 -8.07 -19.00 -1.49
C LEU A 160 -8.07 -19.73 -0.15
N ALA A 161 -7.05 -19.57 0.68
CA ALA A 161 -7.02 -20.18 2.01
C ALA A 161 -6.16 -19.41 3.03
N TYR A 162 -6.45 -19.62 4.31
CA TYR A 162 -5.49 -19.44 5.40
C TYR A 162 -4.69 -20.73 5.56
N ILE A 163 -3.37 -20.63 5.68
CA ILE A 163 -2.48 -21.78 5.68
C ILE A 163 -1.98 -22.05 7.08
N TRP A 164 -2.33 -23.21 7.62
CA TRP A 164 -1.90 -23.67 8.93
C TRP A 164 -0.82 -24.75 8.80
N VAL A 165 0.24 -24.60 9.60
CA VAL A 165 1.33 -25.56 9.69
C VAL A 165 1.74 -25.71 11.15
N ASP A 166 1.63 -26.93 11.70
CA ASP A 166 1.86 -27.22 13.13
C ASP A 166 1.15 -26.26 14.09
N GLY A 167 -0.08 -25.85 13.78
CA GLY A 167 -0.85 -24.90 14.60
C GLY A 167 -0.43 -23.44 14.46
N VAL A 168 0.49 -23.11 13.54
CA VAL A 168 0.88 -21.73 13.21
C VAL A 168 0.25 -21.34 11.87
N MET A 169 -0.42 -20.18 11.82
CA MET A 169 -0.93 -19.62 10.57
C MET A 169 0.18 -18.89 9.82
N ALA A 170 0.58 -19.41 8.66
CA ALA A 170 1.66 -18.85 7.85
C ALA A 170 1.33 -17.43 7.37
N ASN A 171 0.08 -17.14 7.01
CA ASN A 171 -0.37 -15.82 6.57
C ASN A 171 -0.01 -14.74 7.61
N ARG A 172 -0.41 -14.96 8.87
CA ARG A 172 -0.15 -14.04 9.98
C ARG A 172 1.35 -13.93 10.27
N GLU A 173 2.07 -15.04 10.22
CA GLU A 173 3.50 -15.07 10.52
C GLU A 173 4.31 -14.27 9.49
N ILE A 174 3.94 -14.30 8.22
CA ILE A 174 4.58 -13.48 7.17
C ILE A 174 4.36 -11.99 7.44
N VAL A 175 3.15 -11.59 7.85
CA VAL A 175 2.83 -10.20 8.24
C VAL A 175 3.61 -9.79 9.50
N ALA A 176 3.63 -10.64 10.53
CA ALA A 176 4.31 -10.37 11.80
C ALA A 176 5.83 -10.19 11.64
N ARG A 177 6.42 -10.84 10.64
CA ARG A 177 7.84 -10.66 10.24
C ARG A 177 8.07 -9.41 9.39
N GLY A 178 7.01 -8.70 9.01
CA GLY A 178 7.06 -7.50 8.19
C GLY A 178 7.30 -7.78 6.72
N TYR A 179 6.86 -8.92 6.18
CA TYR A 179 7.07 -9.29 4.77
C TYR A 179 5.81 -9.23 3.91
N ALA A 180 4.68 -8.84 4.48
CA ALA A 180 3.43 -8.59 3.77
C ALA A 180 2.70 -7.38 4.36
N ASN A 181 1.95 -6.68 3.51
CA ASN A 181 0.87 -5.78 3.92
C ASN A 181 -0.42 -6.57 4.16
N THR A 182 -1.32 -6.06 5.00
CA THR A 182 -2.68 -6.61 5.06
C THR A 182 -3.44 -6.24 3.80
N PHE A 183 -4.17 -7.21 3.23
CA PHE A 183 -4.98 -6.98 2.03
C PHE A 183 -6.25 -7.82 2.10
N THR A 184 -7.32 -7.17 2.56
CA THR A 184 -8.59 -7.83 2.85
C THR A 184 -9.58 -7.61 1.72
N VAL A 185 -10.05 -8.71 1.14
CA VAL A 185 -11.08 -8.71 0.09
C VAL A 185 -12.32 -9.39 0.64
N PRO A 186 -13.39 -8.63 0.95
CA PRO A 186 -14.67 -9.22 1.35
C PRO A 186 -15.19 -10.19 0.29
N PRO A 187 -15.86 -11.29 0.68
CA PRO A 187 -16.34 -11.59 2.03
C PRO A 187 -15.33 -12.31 2.94
N ASN A 188 -14.09 -12.51 2.50
CA ASN A 188 -13.07 -13.25 3.24
C ASN A 188 -12.36 -12.36 4.27
N VAL A 189 -12.90 -12.31 5.49
CA VAL A 189 -12.49 -11.35 6.53
C VAL A 189 -12.20 -12.00 7.89
N LYS A 190 -12.24 -13.34 7.98
CA LYS A 190 -12.21 -14.08 9.26
C LYS A 190 -11.09 -13.66 10.22
N TYR A 191 -9.89 -13.40 9.71
CA TYR A 191 -8.70 -13.05 10.49
C TYR A 191 -8.20 -11.61 10.29
N ASP A 192 -9.02 -10.73 9.73
CA ASP A 192 -8.62 -9.35 9.37
C ASP A 192 -7.99 -8.59 10.55
N GLU A 193 -8.62 -8.62 11.74
CA GLU A 193 -8.08 -7.93 12.92
C GLU A 193 -6.75 -8.52 13.40
N ALA A 194 -6.58 -9.84 13.30
CA ALA A 194 -5.34 -10.51 13.68
C ALA A 194 -4.18 -10.12 12.74
N PHE A 195 -4.44 -9.96 11.44
CA PHE A 195 -3.46 -9.45 10.49
C PHE A 195 -3.15 -7.98 10.71
N ARG A 196 -4.15 -7.14 10.95
CA ARG A 196 -3.96 -5.71 11.25
C ARG A 196 -3.13 -5.51 12.52
N GLN A 197 -3.36 -6.29 13.56
CA GLN A 197 -2.52 -6.26 14.77
C GLN A 197 -1.08 -6.69 14.46
N ALA A 198 -0.89 -7.79 13.74
CA ALA A 198 0.44 -8.27 13.37
C ALA A 198 1.21 -7.25 12.53
N GLU A 199 0.52 -6.53 11.63
CA GLU A 199 1.13 -5.48 10.82
C GLU A 199 1.51 -4.27 11.68
N ARG A 200 0.64 -3.83 12.60
CA ARG A 200 0.96 -2.77 13.57
C ARG A 200 2.22 -3.12 14.38
N ASP A 201 2.29 -4.34 14.91
CA ASP A 201 3.45 -4.80 15.68
C ASP A 201 4.74 -4.83 14.83
N ALA A 202 4.63 -5.24 13.57
CA ALA A 202 5.77 -5.27 12.64
C ALA A 202 6.24 -3.85 12.27
N ARG A 203 5.30 -2.91 12.10
CA ARG A 203 5.55 -1.47 11.86
C ARG A 203 6.29 -0.85 13.03
N GLU A 204 5.77 -1.02 14.25
CA GLU A 204 6.38 -0.49 15.48
C GLU A 204 7.77 -1.06 15.72
N ALA A 205 8.00 -2.32 15.37
CA ALA A 205 9.29 -2.97 15.48
C ALA A 205 10.25 -2.70 14.30
N GLY A 206 9.83 -1.97 13.26
CA GLY A 206 10.65 -1.66 12.09
C GLY A 206 11.13 -2.89 11.30
N ARG A 207 10.30 -3.93 11.20
CA ARG A 207 10.68 -5.21 10.56
C ARG A 207 10.42 -5.20 9.05
N GLY A 208 11.33 -5.79 8.27
CA GLY A 208 11.14 -6.04 6.84
C GLY A 208 10.73 -4.77 6.08
N LEU A 209 9.54 -4.77 5.48
CA LEU A 209 8.92 -3.64 4.80
C LEU A 209 8.93 -2.34 5.63
N TRP A 210 8.97 -2.44 6.94
CA TRP A 210 8.93 -1.33 7.88
C TRP A 210 10.31 -0.86 8.35
N ALA A 211 11.39 -1.46 7.85
CA ALA A 211 12.74 -1.00 8.13
C ALA A 211 12.92 0.43 7.59
N GLY A 212 13.24 1.35 8.49
CA GLY A 212 13.31 2.78 8.20
C GLY A 212 14.55 3.19 7.42
N SER A 213 14.38 4.16 6.53
CA SER A 213 15.44 4.90 5.87
C SER A 213 15.87 6.11 6.71
N SER A 214 17.10 6.57 6.51
CA SER A 214 17.57 7.84 7.05
C SER A 214 17.33 9.03 6.11
N ALA A 215 16.70 8.80 4.95
CA ALA A 215 16.41 9.87 4.00
C ALA A 215 15.49 10.93 4.64
N PRO A 216 15.82 12.23 4.52
CA PRO A 216 15.10 13.28 5.23
C PRO A 216 13.88 13.78 4.45
N LEU A 217 13.18 12.89 3.75
CA LEU A 217 11.96 13.23 2.99
C LEU A 217 10.73 12.92 3.83
N LYS A 218 9.70 13.74 3.68
CA LYS A 218 8.39 13.53 4.32
C LYS A 218 7.27 13.75 3.32
N ILE A 219 6.26 12.90 3.40
CA ILE A 219 4.97 13.13 2.75
C ILE A 219 4.26 14.17 3.62
N THR A 220 4.12 15.40 3.13
CA THR A 220 3.58 16.52 3.91
C THR A 220 2.11 16.73 3.69
N ASP A 221 1.58 16.29 2.55
CA ASP A 221 0.17 16.41 2.21
C ASP A 221 -0.20 15.37 1.13
N LEU A 222 -1.47 14.99 1.08
CA LEU A 222 -2.02 14.06 0.10
C LEU A 222 -3.46 14.47 -0.22
N GLN A 223 -3.73 14.75 -1.49
CA GLN A 223 -5.07 15.00 -2.01
C GLN A 223 -5.57 13.74 -2.72
N ALA A 224 -6.52 13.03 -2.11
CA ALA A 224 -7.16 11.85 -2.69
C ALA A 224 -8.45 12.19 -3.44
N ASP A 225 -9.28 13.07 -2.87
CA ASP A 225 -10.58 13.44 -3.44
C ASP A 225 -10.41 14.57 -4.47
N ALA A 226 -10.33 14.23 -5.76
CA ALA A 226 -10.35 15.22 -6.83
C ALA A 226 -11.76 15.82 -6.97
N PRO A 227 -11.94 17.15 -7.06
CA PRO A 227 -13.27 17.71 -7.34
C PRO A 227 -13.83 17.19 -8.68
N GLY A 228 -14.84 16.31 -8.64
CA GLY A 228 -15.45 15.70 -9.83
C GLY A 228 -15.45 14.17 -9.78
N SER A 229 -15.27 13.53 -10.93
CA SER A 229 -15.06 12.07 -11.05
C SER A 229 -13.57 11.85 -11.28
N ASP A 230 -12.92 11.01 -10.46
CA ASP A 230 -11.46 10.79 -10.45
C ASP A 230 -10.94 10.28 -11.81
N ARG A 231 -11.79 9.56 -12.55
CA ARG A 231 -11.51 9.13 -13.93
C ARG A 231 -11.37 10.27 -14.92
N ASP A 232 -12.02 11.40 -14.65
CA ASP A 232 -12.08 12.57 -15.53
C ASP A 232 -11.08 13.67 -15.13
N ASN A 233 -10.49 13.58 -13.92
CA ASN A 233 -9.47 14.52 -13.43
C ASN A 233 -8.37 13.82 -12.59
N PRO A 234 -7.54 12.94 -13.19
CA PRO A 234 -6.48 12.23 -12.47
C PRO A 234 -5.36 13.16 -11.95
N ASN A 235 -5.30 14.43 -12.40
CA ASN A 235 -4.38 15.42 -11.82
C ASN A 235 -4.94 16.08 -10.54
N GLY A 236 -6.23 15.87 -10.24
CA GLY A 236 -6.84 16.34 -8.99
C GLY A 236 -6.36 15.55 -7.78
N GLU A 237 -5.83 14.34 -7.98
CA GLU A 237 -5.14 13.57 -6.96
C GLU A 237 -3.62 13.80 -7.03
N TRP A 238 -2.99 14.01 -5.87
CA TRP A 238 -1.54 14.22 -5.79
C TRP A 238 -0.98 13.95 -4.39
N VAL A 239 0.33 13.69 -4.33
CA VAL A 239 1.10 13.57 -3.09
C VAL A 239 2.17 14.65 -3.06
N GLU A 240 2.25 15.39 -1.96
CA GLU A 240 3.30 16.38 -1.72
C GLU A 240 4.41 15.78 -0.84
N ILE A 241 5.65 15.89 -1.31
CA ILE A 241 6.83 15.37 -0.63
C ILE A 241 7.81 16.52 -0.44
N ALA A 242 8.30 16.69 0.79
CA ALA A 242 9.25 17.73 1.18
C ALA A 242 10.59 17.13 1.61
N ASN A 243 11.69 17.76 1.17
CA ASN A 243 13.01 17.53 1.74
C ASN A 243 13.18 18.40 2.99
N GLN A 244 13.13 17.77 4.16
CA GLN A 244 13.31 18.42 5.46
C GLN A 244 14.77 18.35 5.97
N GLY A 245 15.67 17.82 5.15
CA GLY A 245 17.10 17.73 5.45
C GLY A 245 17.84 19.03 5.17
N GLY A 246 19.13 19.07 5.52
CA GLY A 246 20.00 20.23 5.28
C GLY A 246 20.67 20.26 3.90
N GLU A 247 20.54 19.19 3.11
CA GLU A 247 21.24 19.02 1.83
C GLU A 247 20.26 18.56 0.73
N PRO A 248 20.56 18.82 -0.56
CA PRO A 248 19.76 18.29 -1.66
C PRO A 248 19.74 16.75 -1.69
N VAL A 249 18.60 16.18 -2.08
CA VAL A 249 18.43 14.72 -2.26
C VAL A 249 18.07 14.43 -3.71
N ASN A 250 18.76 13.46 -4.32
CA ASN A 250 18.39 12.92 -5.63
C ASN A 250 17.49 11.70 -5.43
N LEU A 251 16.30 11.73 -6.02
CA LEU A 251 15.30 10.67 -5.90
C LEU A 251 15.48 9.50 -6.87
N ALA A 252 16.58 9.43 -7.64
CA ALA A 252 16.78 8.34 -8.59
C ALA A 252 16.65 6.95 -7.92
N GLY A 253 15.66 6.18 -8.36
CA GLY A 253 15.37 4.83 -7.85
C GLY A 253 14.45 4.79 -6.63
N TYR A 254 14.09 5.93 -6.03
CA TYR A 254 13.05 5.99 -5.01
C TYR A 254 11.72 5.54 -5.60
N THR A 255 10.82 5.07 -4.75
CA THR A 255 9.46 4.70 -5.19
C THR A 255 8.38 5.30 -4.30
N LEU A 256 7.26 5.67 -4.91
CA LEU A 256 6.01 5.95 -4.22
C LEU A 256 5.00 4.87 -4.62
N LYS A 257 4.36 4.26 -3.63
CA LYS A 257 3.47 3.11 -3.81
C LYS A 257 2.19 3.28 -2.99
N ASP A 258 1.06 2.82 -3.50
CA ASP A 258 -0.22 2.71 -2.79
C ASP A 258 -0.46 1.28 -2.24
N GLU A 259 -1.61 1.03 -1.60
CA GLU A 259 -1.97 -0.32 -1.15
C GLU A 259 -2.36 -1.27 -2.30
N ALA A 260 -2.80 -0.74 -3.44
CA ALA A 260 -3.24 -1.51 -4.62
C ALA A 260 -2.12 -1.89 -5.60
N ASN A 261 -0.85 -1.65 -5.25
CA ASN A 261 0.36 -1.95 -6.02
C ASN A 261 0.62 -1.05 -7.25
N HIS A 262 0.01 0.12 -7.37
CA HIS A 262 0.50 1.16 -8.27
C HIS A 262 1.85 1.67 -7.74
N ILE A 263 2.88 1.64 -8.59
CA ILE A 263 4.24 2.08 -8.23
C ILE A 263 4.73 3.16 -9.19
N TYR A 264 5.09 4.32 -8.63
CA TYR A 264 5.89 5.34 -9.31
C TYR A 264 7.36 5.12 -8.97
N THR A 265 8.23 5.07 -9.97
CA THR A 265 9.69 5.04 -9.75
C THR A 265 10.28 6.37 -10.19
N PHE A 266 10.92 7.07 -9.26
CA PHE A 266 11.54 8.35 -9.53
C PHE A 266 12.79 8.18 -10.40
N GLY A 267 12.91 9.03 -11.41
CA GLY A 267 14.14 9.20 -12.19
C GLY A 267 15.13 10.14 -11.50
N ASN A 268 16.08 10.67 -12.28
CA ASN A 268 16.97 11.72 -11.78
C ASN A 268 16.16 13.00 -11.49
N PHE A 269 15.90 13.26 -10.23
CA PHE A 269 15.15 14.41 -9.76
C PHE A 269 15.75 14.90 -8.44
N ASN A 270 16.20 16.15 -8.40
CA ASN A 270 16.89 16.70 -7.23
C ASN A 270 15.97 17.64 -6.48
N VAL A 271 15.79 17.37 -5.18
CA VAL A 271 14.99 18.21 -4.29
C VAL A 271 15.92 18.93 -3.34
N ASN A 272 15.98 20.26 -3.45
CA ASN A 272 16.79 21.08 -2.55
C ASN A 272 16.25 21.04 -1.11
N SER A 273 17.13 21.34 -0.16
CA SER A 273 16.75 21.47 1.26
C SER A 273 15.59 22.47 1.44
N GLY A 274 14.58 22.06 2.20
CA GLY A 274 13.39 22.86 2.52
C GLY A 274 12.38 23.00 1.38
N VAL A 275 12.60 22.33 0.24
CA VAL A 275 11.70 22.37 -0.91
C VAL A 275 10.72 21.20 -0.88
N ALA A 276 9.47 21.49 -1.22
CA ALA A 276 8.44 20.50 -1.49
C ALA A 276 8.14 20.45 -2.99
N PHE A 277 7.73 19.27 -3.45
CA PHE A 277 7.23 19.04 -4.81
C PHE A 277 5.99 18.14 -4.75
N ARG A 278 5.19 18.14 -5.82
CA ARG A 278 4.00 17.30 -5.93
C ARG A 278 4.17 16.27 -7.03
N LEU A 279 3.65 15.07 -6.78
CA LEU A 279 3.44 14.04 -7.78
C LEU A 279 1.94 13.89 -8.01
N HIS A 280 1.49 14.29 -9.20
CA HIS A 280 0.12 14.09 -9.67
C HIS A 280 -0.06 12.70 -10.28
N SER A 281 -1.20 12.06 -10.05
CA SER A 281 -1.50 10.73 -10.63
C SER A 281 -1.65 10.77 -12.16
N GLY A 282 -2.16 11.87 -12.72
CA GLY A 282 -2.43 12.00 -14.15
C GLY A 282 -1.23 12.42 -15.01
N GLN A 283 -1.52 13.06 -16.15
CA GLN A 283 -0.54 13.46 -17.15
C GLN A 283 -0.18 14.95 -17.08
N GLY A 284 1.07 15.27 -17.41
CA GLY A 284 1.56 16.64 -17.50
C GLY A 284 3.02 16.70 -17.93
N GLN A 285 3.60 17.89 -17.89
CA GLN A 285 5.03 18.09 -18.13
C GLN A 285 5.74 18.31 -16.81
N ASN A 286 6.72 17.46 -16.52
CA ASN A 286 7.50 17.58 -15.29
C ASN A 286 8.23 18.93 -15.23
N THR A 287 8.24 19.52 -14.04
CA THR A 287 9.02 20.70 -13.66
C THR A 287 9.86 20.38 -12.42
N ASP A 288 10.57 21.36 -11.87
CA ASP A 288 11.37 21.19 -10.65
C ASP A 288 10.50 20.98 -9.39
N THR A 289 9.19 21.23 -9.45
CA THR A 289 8.26 21.09 -8.30
C THR A 289 6.98 20.32 -8.62
N GLU A 290 6.75 19.97 -9.88
CA GLU A 290 5.54 19.27 -10.32
C GLU A 290 5.95 18.06 -11.16
N LEU A 291 5.60 16.86 -10.69
CA LEU A 291 5.81 15.60 -11.38
C LEU A 291 4.47 14.96 -11.73
N TYR A 292 4.47 14.17 -12.79
CA TYR A 292 3.28 13.49 -13.29
C TYR A 292 3.57 12.00 -13.46
N TRP A 293 2.71 11.16 -12.89
CA TRP A 293 2.79 9.70 -12.97
C TRP A 293 2.44 9.20 -14.38
N GLY A 294 1.53 9.90 -15.06
CA GLY A 294 1.16 9.65 -16.45
C GLY A 294 -0.03 8.72 -16.64
N LEU A 295 -0.77 8.40 -15.57
CA LEU A 295 -1.91 7.47 -15.62
C LEU A 295 -3.12 8.12 -16.29
N VAL A 296 -3.96 7.27 -16.90
CA VAL A 296 -5.18 7.69 -17.62
C VAL A 296 -6.34 6.79 -17.22
N GLY A 297 -7.34 7.34 -16.54
CA GLY A 297 -8.57 6.63 -16.18
C GLY A 297 -8.41 5.58 -15.07
N GLU A 298 -7.27 5.61 -14.36
CA GLU A 298 -6.98 4.81 -13.16
C GLU A 298 -6.93 5.75 -11.96
N SER A 299 -7.62 5.39 -10.88
CA SER A 299 -7.49 6.05 -9.58
C SER A 299 -6.36 5.39 -8.82
N VAL A 300 -5.41 6.18 -8.33
CA VAL A 300 -4.29 5.67 -7.52
C VAL A 300 -4.62 5.76 -6.06
N TRP A 301 -5.23 6.88 -5.65
CA TRP A 301 -5.54 7.15 -4.26
C TRP A 301 -7.03 6.91 -4.08
N ASN A 302 -7.40 5.87 -3.35
CA ASN A 302 -8.82 5.61 -3.13
C ASN A 302 -9.41 6.60 -2.09
N ASN A 303 -10.70 6.94 -2.23
CA ASN A 303 -11.33 7.99 -1.43
C ASN A 303 -11.80 7.55 -0.03
N ASP A 304 -11.77 6.24 0.26
CA ASP A 304 -12.34 5.68 1.50
C ASP A 304 -11.26 5.33 2.55
N SER A 305 -10.03 5.02 2.13
CA SER A 305 -8.83 4.79 2.97
C SER A 305 -7.67 4.30 2.09
N ASP A 306 -6.56 5.04 2.01
CA ASP A 306 -5.34 4.56 1.34
C ASP A 306 -4.08 4.88 2.15
N ALA A 307 -2.96 4.28 1.76
CA ALA A 307 -1.65 4.60 2.33
C ALA A 307 -0.61 4.79 1.22
N ALA A 308 0.03 5.96 1.23
CA ALA A 308 1.20 6.24 0.40
C ALA A 308 2.48 5.79 1.13
N PHE A 309 3.27 4.95 0.48
CA PHE A 309 4.56 4.48 0.98
C PHE A 309 5.70 5.05 0.13
N LEU A 310 6.52 5.93 0.70
CA LEU A 310 7.73 6.44 0.08
C LEU A 310 8.91 5.56 0.50
N ARG A 311 9.64 5.00 -0.48
CA ARG A 311 10.83 4.17 -0.25
C ARG A 311 12.05 4.73 -0.97
N ASP A 312 13.21 4.53 -0.37
CA ASP A 312 14.49 4.89 -0.99
C ASP A 312 14.91 3.89 -2.08
N GLN A 313 16.05 4.15 -2.72
CA GLN A 313 16.58 3.29 -3.78
C GLN A 313 16.90 1.85 -3.34
N ASP A 314 17.09 1.64 -2.04
CA ASP A 314 17.37 0.32 -1.45
C ASP A 314 16.07 -0.34 -0.95
N GLY A 315 14.93 0.35 -1.07
CA GLY A 315 13.61 -0.10 -0.67
C GLY A 315 13.27 0.11 0.80
N ALA A 316 14.12 0.78 1.57
CA ALA A 316 13.82 1.11 2.97
C ALA A 316 12.73 2.19 3.04
N LEU A 317 11.88 2.12 4.07
CA LEU A 317 10.74 3.01 4.23
C LEU A 317 11.21 4.39 4.68
N VAL A 318 11.00 5.40 3.84
CA VAL A 318 11.33 6.80 4.14
C VAL A 318 10.21 7.46 4.91
N ASP A 319 8.99 7.33 4.41
CA ASP A 319 7.80 7.85 5.06
C ASP A 319 6.54 7.11 4.61
N MET A 320 5.48 7.23 5.41
CA MET A 320 4.17 6.68 5.11
C MET A 320 3.10 7.70 5.50
N TYR A 321 2.10 7.87 4.66
CA TYR A 321 0.93 8.70 4.93
C TYR A 321 -0.34 7.91 4.66
N ALA A 322 -1.18 7.74 5.68
CA ALA A 322 -2.48 7.09 5.58
C ALA A 322 -3.57 8.06 6.07
N TYR A 323 -4.76 8.02 5.45
CA TYR A 323 -5.87 8.93 5.72
C TYR A 323 -7.21 8.21 5.81
#